data_AF-A0A6G1L352-F1
#
_entry.id   AF-A0A6G1L352-F1
#
_cell.length_a   1.000
_cell.length_b   1.000
_cell.length_c   1.000
_cell.angle_alpha   90.00
_cell.angle_beta   90.00
_cell.angle_gamma   90.00
#
_symmetry.space_group_name_H-M   'P 1'
#
loop_
_entity.id
_entity.type
_entity.pdbx_description
1 polymer ?
#
loop_
_entity_poly.entity_id
_entity_poly.type
_entity_poly.pdbx_seq_one_letter_code
_entity_poly.pdbx_strand_id
1 'polypeptide(L)'
;MQISNNNSPNLPAPRKWWHTACIYQICPASFKDSNGDGWGDIRGITQSRLHRRPRRRCGLALAMLQEPLHRQRVRHQRLPRHRRTLRDASSIETRAFLKGHLDVRQARSPNKLRTVDEGVAEQIRLKARDHTRTPLPWNGSHPFAGFTDGPRAWERLNSDFEVCNVARQEEDVESVLHFWRQMLRFRKQYKETLGFGDFDAVDTGSSSPVFAYFRKPAEGPENEGILVVVNMGDGEDVEVELSDGLDGEVWRYVVLRGTHAGRRGACAGKLLLRRYEGLVLGFQLVCA
;
A
#
# COMPACT_ATOMS: atom_id res chain seq x y z
N MET A 1 -16.20 -8.02 63.12
CA MET A 1 -16.48 -8.24 61.69
C MET A 1 -16.26 -6.93 60.95
N GLN A 2 -15.13 -6.80 60.23
CA GLN A 2 -14.94 -5.71 59.26
C GLN A 2 -14.99 -6.35 57.88
N ILE A 3 -15.98 -5.96 57.08
CA ILE A 3 -16.09 -6.32 55.66
C ILE A 3 -15.27 -5.26 54.91
N SER A 4 -14.09 -5.64 54.42
CA SER A 4 -13.29 -4.80 53.53
C SER A 4 -13.84 -4.89 52.11
N ASN A 5 -14.51 -3.83 51.65
CA ASN A 5 -14.92 -3.65 50.26
C ASN A 5 -13.69 -3.34 49.38
N ASN A 6 -13.15 -4.36 48.71
CA ASN A 6 -12.20 -4.17 47.61
C ASN A 6 -12.95 -4.09 46.27
N ASN A 7 -13.57 -2.95 45.98
CA ASN A 7 -14.04 -2.60 44.64
C ASN A 7 -13.12 -1.52 44.08
N SER A 8 -11.91 -1.92 43.67
CA SER A 8 -11.12 -1.12 42.73
C SER A 8 -11.46 -1.61 41.31
N PRO A 9 -11.90 -0.74 40.39
CA PRO A 9 -12.12 -1.14 39.01
C PRO A 9 -10.80 -1.65 38.45
N ASN A 10 -10.81 -2.87 37.92
CA ASN A 10 -9.66 -3.55 37.36
C ASN A 10 -9.27 -2.83 36.05
N LEU A 11 -8.43 -1.80 36.15
CA LEU A 11 -7.96 -1.06 34.97
C LEU A 11 -7.09 -2.00 34.12
N PRO A 12 -7.35 -2.13 32.81
CA PRO A 12 -6.55 -3.00 31.96
C PRO A 12 -5.09 -2.58 31.99
N ALA A 13 -4.18 -3.55 32.06
CA ALA A 13 -2.75 -3.29 32.10
C ALA A 13 -2.31 -2.43 30.90
N PRO A 14 -1.40 -1.45 31.10
CA PRO A 14 -0.96 -0.57 30.03
C PRO A 14 -0.36 -1.37 28.87
N ARG A 15 -0.87 -1.14 27.65
CA ARG A 15 -0.45 -1.87 26.45
C ARG A 15 1.04 -1.65 26.19
N LYS A 16 1.78 -2.72 25.86
CA LYS A 16 3.21 -2.62 25.52
C LYS A 16 3.37 -1.78 24.25
N TRP A 17 4.44 -0.97 24.19
CA TRP A 17 4.66 -0.02 23.08
C TRP A 17 4.60 -0.69 21.69
N TRP A 18 5.10 -1.91 21.57
CA TRP A 18 5.16 -2.66 20.31
C TRP A 18 3.80 -3.21 19.85
N HIS A 19 2.81 -3.37 20.75
CA HIS A 19 1.43 -3.72 20.36
C HIS A 19 0.78 -2.61 19.52
N THR A 20 1.37 -1.41 19.54
CA THR A 20 0.86 -0.23 18.85
C THR A 20 1.87 0.36 17.87
N ALA A 21 3.05 -0.26 17.74
CA ALA A 21 4.10 0.22 16.86
C ALA A 21 3.79 -0.16 15.41
N CYS A 22 3.92 0.80 14.50
CA CYS A 22 4.00 0.52 13.07
C CYS A 22 5.48 0.42 12.71
N ILE A 23 5.94 -0.77 12.34
CA ILE A 23 7.31 -1.03 11.87
C ILE A 23 7.29 -0.97 10.35
N TYR A 24 8.27 -0.28 9.77
CA TYR A 24 8.41 -0.15 8.33
C TYR A 24 9.79 -0.61 7.91
N GLN A 25 9.84 -1.28 6.76
CA GLN A 25 11.06 -1.70 6.12
C GLN A 25 11.38 -0.75 4.97
N ILE A 26 12.63 -0.31 4.88
CA ILE A 26 13.16 0.49 3.78
C ILE A 26 14.35 -0.30 3.22
N CYS A 27 14.51 -0.36 1.90
CA CYS A 27 15.73 -0.88 1.27
C CYS A 27 16.77 0.25 1.17
N PRO A 28 17.85 0.28 1.99
CA PRO A 28 18.78 1.41 2.00
C PRO A 28 19.42 1.65 0.64
N ALA A 29 19.83 0.56 -0.04
CA ALA A 29 20.47 0.59 -1.35
C ALA A 29 19.66 1.36 -2.41
N SER A 30 18.33 1.36 -2.31
CA SER A 30 17.45 2.03 -3.29
C SER A 30 16.95 3.39 -2.82
N PHE A 31 17.22 3.79 -1.58
CA PHE A 31 16.57 4.94 -0.99
C PHE A 31 17.20 6.25 -1.45
N LYS A 32 18.45 6.51 -1.06
CA LYS A 32 19.22 7.69 -1.50
C LYS A 32 20.70 7.44 -1.31
N ASP A 33 21.47 7.66 -2.36
CA ASP A 33 22.94 7.67 -2.31
C ASP A 33 23.41 9.08 -1.97
N SER A 34 24.27 9.20 -0.96
CA SER A 34 24.84 10.46 -0.51
C SER A 34 26.34 10.61 -0.76
N ASN A 35 27.01 9.56 -1.24
CA ASN A 35 28.46 9.55 -1.50
C ASN A 35 28.81 9.39 -3.00
N GLY A 36 27.82 9.10 -3.85
CA GLY A 36 28.00 8.99 -5.31
C GLY A 36 28.57 7.64 -5.77
N ASP A 37 28.57 6.60 -4.93
CA ASP A 37 29.06 5.27 -5.31
C ASP A 37 28.02 4.43 -6.09
N GLY A 38 26.79 4.94 -6.18
CA GLY A 38 25.64 4.35 -6.86
C GLY A 38 24.75 3.50 -5.95
N TRP A 39 25.09 3.36 -4.67
CA TRP A 39 24.33 2.61 -3.68
C TRP A 39 23.77 3.54 -2.61
N GLY A 40 22.49 3.38 -2.32
CA GLY A 40 21.87 4.15 -1.24
C GLY A 40 22.41 3.75 0.13
N ASP A 41 22.52 4.75 1.01
CA ASP A 41 23.22 4.63 2.29
C ASP A 41 22.45 5.29 3.45
N ILE A 42 22.91 5.05 4.69
CA ILE A 42 22.24 5.56 5.91
C ILE A 42 22.30 7.09 6.01
N ARG A 43 23.39 7.73 5.54
CA ARG A 43 23.47 9.19 5.48
C ARG A 43 22.45 9.74 4.49
N GLY A 44 22.26 9.10 3.35
CA GLY A 44 21.19 9.41 2.40
C GLY A 44 19.80 9.34 3.04
N ILE A 45 19.54 8.30 3.85
CA ILE A 45 18.29 8.18 4.62
C ILE A 45 18.12 9.35 5.60
N THR A 46 19.13 9.64 6.42
CA THR A 46 19.03 10.67 7.48
C THR A 46 19.00 12.10 6.95
N GLN A 47 19.63 12.38 5.80
CA GLN A 47 19.62 13.68 5.15
C GLN A 47 18.30 13.97 4.42
N SER A 48 17.62 12.93 3.95
CA SER A 48 16.34 13.09 3.28
C SER A 48 15.32 13.79 4.20
N ARG A 49 14.54 14.74 3.66
CA ARG A 49 13.61 15.58 4.42
C ARG A 49 12.54 14.79 5.20
N LEU A 50 12.41 13.48 4.97
CA LEU A 50 11.51 12.57 5.69
C LEU A 50 11.78 12.51 7.19
N HIS A 51 13.03 12.61 7.63
CA HIS A 51 13.40 12.44 9.04
C HIS A 51 13.41 13.77 9.83
N ARG A 52 13.62 14.90 9.15
CA ARG A 52 13.89 16.21 9.78
C ARG A 52 12.67 16.99 10.31
N ARG A 53 11.47 16.40 10.41
CA ARG A 53 10.31 17.04 11.07
C ARG A 53 9.91 16.31 12.35
N PRO A 54 10.42 16.71 13.53
CA PRO A 54 10.19 16.02 14.81
C PRO A 54 8.72 16.00 15.27
N ARG A 55 7.87 16.89 14.74
CA ARG A 55 6.46 17.03 15.17
C ARG A 55 5.41 16.50 14.19
N ARG A 56 5.81 16.03 13.01
CA ARG A 56 4.87 15.40 12.05
C ARG A 56 5.54 14.16 11.46
N ARG A 57 5.27 13.00 12.09
CA ARG A 57 5.66 11.65 11.63
C ARG A 57 4.98 11.31 10.29
N CYS A 58 5.35 12.00 9.22
CA CYS A 58 4.76 11.86 7.87
C CYS A 58 5.79 11.50 6.79
N GLY A 59 7.08 11.35 7.14
CA GLY A 59 8.10 10.91 6.18
C GLY A 59 7.81 9.54 5.59
N LEU A 60 7.25 8.61 6.38
CA LEU A 60 7.05 7.22 5.97
C LEU A 60 5.99 6.97 4.88
N ALA A 61 5.17 7.97 4.53
CA ALA A 61 4.26 7.85 3.39
C ALA A 61 5.01 7.67 2.05
N LEU A 62 6.29 8.07 1.99
CA LEU A 62 7.12 7.96 0.79
C LEU A 62 7.74 6.57 0.59
N ALA A 63 8.04 5.84 1.65
CA ALA A 63 8.47 4.43 1.53
C ALA A 63 7.30 3.57 1.02
N MET A 64 6.08 3.94 1.41
CA MET A 64 4.84 3.41 0.82
C MET A 64 4.58 3.91 -0.60
N LEU A 65 5.50 4.64 -1.25
CA LEU A 65 5.40 4.93 -2.67
C LEU A 65 6.13 3.90 -3.54
N GLN A 66 7.13 3.16 -3.03
CA GLN A 66 7.81 2.12 -3.82
C GLN A 66 6.90 0.95 -4.23
N GLU A 67 5.73 0.79 -3.62
CA GLU A 67 4.80 -0.30 -3.93
C GLU A 67 3.60 0.16 -4.81
N PRO A 68 2.82 1.21 -4.46
CA PRO A 68 1.72 1.70 -5.27
C PRO A 68 2.16 2.56 -6.45
N LEU A 69 3.30 3.29 -6.41
CA LEU A 69 3.79 3.93 -7.63
C LEU A 69 4.28 2.92 -8.65
N HIS A 70 4.81 1.79 -8.19
CA HIS A 70 5.21 0.67 -9.04
C HIS A 70 4.06 -0.21 -9.52
N ARG A 71 2.87 -0.10 -8.91
CA ARG A 71 1.68 -0.89 -9.28
C ARG A 71 0.55 -0.09 -9.92
N GLN A 72 0.45 1.23 -9.76
CA GLN A 72 -0.71 1.98 -10.28
C GLN A 72 -0.81 2.01 -11.82
N ARG A 73 0.19 1.49 -12.55
CA ARG A 73 0.05 1.12 -13.96
C ARG A 73 0.58 -0.29 -14.24
N VAL A 74 -0.03 -1.33 -13.66
CA VAL A 74 0.31 -2.76 -13.93
C VAL A 74 0.31 -3.14 -15.42
N ARG A 75 -0.34 -2.36 -16.31
CA ARG A 75 -0.29 -2.59 -17.76
C ARG A 75 0.92 -1.96 -18.48
N HIS A 76 1.57 -0.94 -17.90
CA HIS A 76 2.68 -0.21 -18.55
C HIS A 76 3.99 -0.17 -17.75
N GLN A 77 3.98 -0.51 -16.45
CA GLN A 77 5.18 -0.49 -15.58
C GLN A 77 5.97 -1.81 -15.59
N ARG A 78 5.66 -2.72 -16.51
CA ARG A 78 6.53 -3.87 -16.75
C ARG A 78 7.72 -3.38 -17.54
N LEU A 79 8.92 -3.60 -17.00
CA LEU A 79 10.19 -3.43 -17.72
C LEU A 79 10.05 -3.89 -19.19
N PRO A 80 10.67 -3.18 -20.15
CA PRO A 80 10.37 -3.32 -21.58
C PRO A 80 10.35 -4.78 -22.04
N ARG A 81 9.55 -5.10 -23.05
CA ARG A 81 9.36 -6.47 -23.59
C ARG A 81 10.65 -7.17 -24.07
N HIS A 82 11.79 -6.47 -24.14
CA HIS A 82 13.07 -7.09 -24.45
C HIS A 82 13.40 -8.25 -23.51
N ARG A 83 13.91 -9.35 -24.09
CA ARG A 83 14.32 -10.59 -23.39
C ARG A 83 15.23 -10.24 -22.22
N ARG A 84 14.74 -10.35 -20.98
CA ARG A 84 15.62 -10.31 -19.81
C ARG A 84 16.62 -11.47 -19.93
N THR A 85 17.89 -11.13 -19.90
CA THR A 85 19.00 -12.07 -19.75
C THR A 85 19.32 -12.24 -18.27
N LEU A 86 20.10 -13.26 -17.91
CA LEU A 86 20.63 -13.42 -16.54
C LEU A 86 21.36 -12.18 -16.02
N ARG A 87 21.93 -11.36 -16.93
CA ARG A 87 22.66 -10.14 -16.59
C ARG A 87 21.74 -9.00 -16.14
N ASP A 88 20.48 -9.03 -16.55
CA ASP A 88 19.51 -7.95 -16.28
C ASP A 88 18.77 -8.13 -14.94
N ALA A 89 18.97 -9.27 -14.25
CA ALA A 89 18.44 -9.48 -12.91
C ALA A 89 19.52 -9.12 -11.88
N SER A 90 19.24 -8.20 -10.95
CA SER A 90 20.15 -7.91 -9.83
C SER A 90 19.95 -8.88 -8.67
N SER A 91 18.72 -9.34 -8.45
CA SER A 91 18.35 -10.27 -7.39
C SER A 91 18.98 -11.65 -7.60
N ILE A 92 19.65 -12.14 -6.55
CA ILE A 92 20.21 -13.50 -6.53
C ILE A 92 19.13 -14.57 -6.70
N GLU A 93 17.92 -14.30 -6.22
CA GLU A 93 16.76 -15.18 -6.33
C GLU A 93 16.32 -15.31 -7.79
N THR A 94 16.17 -14.18 -8.50
CA THR A 94 15.81 -14.16 -9.92
C THR A 94 16.90 -14.83 -10.76
N ARG A 95 18.19 -14.60 -10.44
CA ARG A 95 19.32 -15.28 -11.09
C ARG A 95 19.30 -16.78 -10.87
N ALA A 96 19.10 -17.25 -9.63
CA ALA A 96 19.04 -18.66 -9.29
C ALA A 96 17.85 -19.35 -9.97
N PHE A 97 16.68 -18.71 -9.96
CA PHE A 97 15.47 -19.18 -10.62
C PHE A 97 15.66 -19.33 -12.14
N LEU A 98 16.24 -18.32 -12.79
CA LEU A 98 16.57 -18.35 -14.21
C LEU A 98 17.61 -19.42 -14.53
N LYS A 99 18.68 -19.51 -13.73
CA LYS A 99 19.73 -20.52 -13.90
C LYS A 99 19.14 -21.92 -13.83
N GLY A 100 18.33 -22.22 -12.81
CA GLY A 100 17.67 -23.53 -12.67
C GLY A 100 16.80 -23.89 -13.88
N HIS A 101 16.02 -22.94 -14.40
CA HIS A 101 15.21 -23.17 -15.60
C HIS A 101 16.06 -23.41 -16.86
N LEU A 102 17.14 -22.65 -17.03
CA LEU A 102 18.04 -22.80 -18.18
C LEU A 102 18.78 -24.13 -18.13
N ASP A 103 19.22 -24.58 -16.95
CA ASP A 103 19.97 -25.82 -16.77
C ASP A 103 19.07 -27.04 -17.09
N VAL A 104 17.82 -27.06 -16.60
CA VAL A 104 16.83 -28.11 -16.95
C VAL A 104 16.55 -28.13 -18.45
N ARG A 105 16.43 -26.97 -19.09
CA ARG A 105 16.14 -26.87 -20.52
C ARG A 105 17.32 -27.33 -21.37
N GLN A 106 18.55 -27.00 -20.96
CA GLN A 106 19.77 -27.45 -21.62
C GLN A 106 19.93 -28.97 -21.53
N ALA A 107 19.61 -29.57 -20.38
CA ALA A 107 19.62 -31.03 -20.22
C ALA A 107 18.61 -31.74 -21.16
N ARG A 108 17.45 -31.12 -21.42
CA ARG A 108 16.42 -31.67 -22.33
C ARG A 108 16.69 -31.40 -23.81
N SER A 109 17.44 -30.35 -24.14
CA SER A 109 17.68 -29.92 -25.52
C SER A 109 19.03 -29.22 -25.67
N PRO A 110 20.15 -29.98 -25.77
CA PRO A 110 21.50 -29.43 -25.74
C PRO A 110 21.81 -28.42 -26.85
N ASN A 111 21.18 -28.59 -28.03
CA ASN A 111 21.44 -27.76 -29.21
C ASN A 111 20.55 -26.50 -29.30
N LYS A 112 19.67 -26.25 -28.33
CA LYS A 112 18.76 -25.09 -28.35
C LYS A 112 19.40 -23.89 -27.64
N LEU A 113 19.29 -22.69 -28.22
CA LEU A 113 19.77 -21.44 -27.62
C LEU A 113 19.29 -21.28 -26.16
N ARG A 114 20.20 -20.87 -25.26
CA ARG A 114 19.92 -20.51 -23.85
C ARG A 114 19.05 -19.25 -23.81
N THR A 115 17.76 -19.45 -24.00
CA THR A 115 16.73 -18.42 -23.94
C THR A 115 15.70 -18.81 -22.90
N VAL A 116 15.21 -17.80 -22.19
CA VAL A 116 14.14 -17.95 -21.22
C VAL A 116 12.84 -18.13 -21.99
N ASP A 117 12.00 -19.07 -21.55
CA ASP A 117 10.66 -19.25 -22.11
C ASP A 117 9.79 -18.01 -21.82
N GLU A 118 8.85 -17.68 -22.70
CA GLU A 118 7.98 -16.50 -22.52
C GLU A 118 7.16 -16.61 -21.23
N GLY A 119 6.71 -17.81 -20.86
CA GLY A 119 6.00 -18.03 -19.59
C GLY A 119 6.88 -17.74 -18.36
N VAL A 120 8.15 -18.14 -18.41
CA VAL A 120 9.13 -17.86 -17.32
C VAL A 120 9.45 -16.37 -17.27
N ALA A 121 9.64 -15.73 -18.43
CA ALA A 121 9.85 -14.29 -18.52
C ALA A 121 8.64 -13.51 -18.00
N GLU A 122 7.42 -13.99 -18.25
CA GLU A 122 6.19 -13.42 -17.70
C GLU A 122 6.12 -13.53 -16.18
N GLN A 123 6.42 -14.71 -15.61
CA GLN A 123 6.45 -14.88 -14.15
C GLN A 123 7.44 -13.92 -13.48
N ILE A 124 8.63 -13.74 -14.07
CA ILE A 124 9.62 -12.78 -13.58
C ILE A 124 9.08 -11.35 -13.70
N ARG A 125 8.46 -10.99 -14.83
CA ARG A 125 7.84 -9.66 -15.00
C ARG A 125 6.70 -9.41 -14.01
N LEU A 126 6.04 -10.44 -13.50
CA LEU A 126 4.96 -10.33 -12.52
C LEU A 126 5.45 -10.32 -11.06
N LYS A 127 6.45 -11.14 -10.74
CA LYS A 127 6.75 -11.54 -9.36
C LYS A 127 8.16 -11.18 -8.89
N ALA A 128 9.05 -10.75 -9.78
CA ALA A 128 10.43 -10.48 -9.39
C ALA A 128 10.53 -9.38 -8.33
N ARG A 129 11.32 -9.64 -7.29
CA ARG A 129 11.58 -8.67 -6.21
C ARG A 129 12.37 -7.46 -6.68
N ASP A 130 13.04 -7.57 -7.81
CA ASP A 130 13.78 -6.47 -8.45
C ASP A 130 12.87 -5.24 -8.66
N HIS A 131 11.56 -5.47 -8.92
CA HIS A 131 10.59 -4.38 -9.09
C HIS A 131 10.51 -3.48 -7.86
N THR A 132 10.59 -4.02 -6.65
CA THR A 132 10.46 -3.23 -5.41
C THR A 132 11.80 -2.66 -4.93
N ARG A 133 12.88 -2.89 -5.69
CA ARG A 133 14.26 -2.52 -5.35
C ARG A 133 14.86 -1.48 -6.30
N THR A 134 14.13 -1.01 -7.31
CA THR A 134 14.64 0.07 -8.15
C THR A 134 14.89 1.32 -7.29
N PRO A 135 15.89 2.15 -7.63
CA PRO A 135 16.14 3.38 -6.88
C PRO A 135 14.90 4.27 -6.82
N LEU A 136 14.70 4.96 -5.69
CA LEU A 136 13.56 5.84 -5.47
C LEU A 136 13.71 7.12 -6.30
N PRO A 137 12.73 7.48 -7.15
CA PRO A 137 12.80 8.70 -7.94
C PRO A 137 12.43 9.92 -7.10
N TRP A 138 13.44 10.66 -6.62
CA TRP A 138 13.26 11.87 -5.82
C TRP A 138 12.73 13.06 -6.64
N ASN A 139 13.11 13.16 -7.92
CA ASN A 139 12.66 14.20 -8.85
C ASN A 139 12.68 13.68 -10.30
N GLY A 140 12.31 14.53 -11.26
CA GLY A 140 12.31 14.19 -12.69
C GLY A 140 13.65 14.40 -13.41
N SER A 141 14.74 14.68 -12.69
CA SER A 141 16.03 15.03 -13.32
C SER A 141 16.78 13.80 -13.83
N HIS A 142 17.40 13.92 -15.00
CA HIS A 142 18.27 12.88 -15.56
C HIS A 142 19.67 12.91 -14.92
N PRO A 143 20.40 11.78 -14.92
CA PRO A 143 19.95 10.44 -15.35
C PRO A 143 19.30 9.63 -14.22
N PHE A 144 19.48 10.02 -12.95
CA PHE A 144 19.15 9.20 -11.79
C PHE A 144 18.02 9.73 -10.90
N ALA A 145 17.16 10.63 -11.39
CA ALA A 145 15.97 11.09 -10.66
C ALA A 145 16.27 11.63 -9.25
N GLY A 146 17.46 12.21 -9.04
CA GLY A 146 17.94 12.69 -7.74
C GLY A 146 18.29 11.60 -6.72
N PHE A 147 18.42 10.33 -7.14
CA PHE A 147 18.86 9.23 -6.29
C PHE A 147 20.36 9.27 -5.98
N THR A 148 21.21 9.51 -6.99
CA THR A 148 22.67 9.60 -6.89
C THR A 148 23.20 10.70 -7.80
N ASP A 149 24.27 11.36 -7.36
CA ASP A 149 25.09 12.27 -8.18
C ASP A 149 26.30 11.55 -8.80
N GLY A 150 26.45 10.25 -8.53
CA GLY A 150 27.49 9.40 -9.09
C GLY A 150 27.30 9.07 -10.57
N PRO A 151 28.30 8.43 -11.21
CA PRO A 151 28.24 8.10 -12.64
C PRO A 151 27.30 6.93 -12.96
N ARG A 152 26.84 6.17 -11.96
CA ARG A 152 25.95 5.01 -12.12
C ARG A 152 25.09 4.79 -10.88
N ALA A 153 23.91 4.21 -11.06
CA ALA A 153 23.12 3.60 -9.99
C ALA A 153 23.35 2.07 -9.97
N TRP A 154 23.24 1.45 -8.79
CA TRP A 154 23.40 0.00 -8.64
C TRP A 154 22.33 -0.82 -9.37
N GLU A 155 21.16 -0.21 -9.56
CA GLU A 155 20.02 -0.77 -10.28
C GLU A 155 19.40 0.30 -11.17
N ARG A 156 18.72 -0.14 -12.23
CA ARG A 156 18.00 0.72 -13.16
C ARG A 156 16.79 1.37 -12.48
N LEU A 157 16.55 2.64 -12.82
CA LEU A 157 15.30 3.32 -12.52
C LEU A 157 14.13 2.77 -13.33
N ASN A 158 12.92 2.89 -12.78
CA ASN A 158 11.72 2.77 -13.56
C ASN A 158 11.67 3.83 -14.66
N SER A 159 11.10 3.50 -15.81
CA SER A 159 11.04 4.39 -16.98
C SER A 159 10.11 5.59 -16.82
N ASP A 160 9.27 5.63 -15.79
CA ASP A 160 8.26 6.67 -15.56
C ASP A 160 8.65 7.69 -14.49
N PHE A 161 9.92 7.72 -14.06
CA PHE A 161 10.39 8.61 -12.99
C PHE A 161 10.12 10.10 -13.26
N GLU A 162 10.06 10.53 -14.51
CA GLU A 162 9.76 11.92 -14.88
C GLU A 162 8.36 12.35 -14.43
N VAL A 163 7.39 11.43 -14.51
CA VAL A 163 5.99 11.67 -14.12
C VAL A 163 5.73 11.21 -12.69
N CYS A 164 6.42 10.16 -12.27
CA CYS A 164 6.18 9.44 -11.04
C CYS A 164 7.37 9.58 -10.08
N ASN A 165 7.51 10.77 -9.48
CA ASN A 165 8.56 11.09 -8.51
C ASN A 165 8.02 11.82 -7.28
N VAL A 166 8.87 11.86 -6.26
CA VAL A 166 8.57 12.47 -4.96
C VAL A 166 8.27 13.95 -5.08
N ALA A 167 9.12 14.72 -5.77
CA ALA A 167 8.95 16.18 -5.90
C ALA A 167 7.59 16.53 -6.49
N ARG A 168 7.19 15.86 -7.58
CA ARG A 168 5.89 16.11 -8.22
C ARG A 168 4.70 15.73 -7.34
N GLN A 169 4.80 14.65 -6.56
CA GLN A 169 3.73 14.25 -5.64
C GLN A 169 3.63 15.10 -4.38
N GLU A 170 4.74 15.74 -3.96
CA GLU A 170 4.74 16.73 -2.89
C GLU A 170 4.02 18.03 -3.30
N GLU A 171 3.98 18.34 -4.59
CA GLU A 171 3.29 19.53 -5.13
C GLU A 171 1.82 19.26 -5.41
N ASP A 172 1.48 18.07 -5.91
CA ASP A 172 0.12 17.68 -6.25
C ASP A 172 -0.68 17.24 -5.00
N VAL A 173 -1.69 18.02 -4.62
CA VAL A 173 -2.56 17.76 -3.45
C VAL A 173 -3.49 16.55 -3.63
N GLU A 174 -3.76 16.17 -4.88
CA GLU A 174 -4.55 14.99 -5.24
C GLU A 174 -3.64 13.77 -5.47
N SER A 175 -2.34 13.89 -5.19
CA SER A 175 -1.39 12.80 -5.40
C SER A 175 -1.64 11.63 -4.44
N VAL A 176 -1.15 10.46 -4.87
CA VAL A 176 -1.12 9.24 -4.06
C VAL A 176 -0.40 9.48 -2.73
N LEU A 177 0.70 10.24 -2.73
CA LEU A 177 1.40 10.62 -1.50
C LEU A 177 0.51 11.40 -0.52
N HIS A 178 -0.22 12.40 -1.02
CA HIS A 178 -1.14 13.18 -0.19
C HIS A 178 -2.30 12.33 0.32
N PHE A 179 -2.87 11.49 -0.53
CA PHE A 179 -3.89 10.51 -0.14
C PHE A 179 -3.38 9.61 1.01
N TRP A 180 -2.19 9.02 0.90
CA TRP A 180 -1.60 8.20 1.96
C TRP A 180 -1.38 8.99 3.26
N ARG A 181 -0.89 10.23 3.18
CA ARG A 181 -0.73 11.09 4.36
C ARG A 181 -2.06 11.35 5.05
N GLN A 182 -3.13 11.58 4.29
CA GLN A 182 -4.47 11.75 4.82
C GLN A 182 -4.98 10.45 5.46
N MET A 183 -4.83 9.31 4.79
CA MET A 183 -5.27 8.00 5.28
C MET A 183 -4.52 7.54 6.54
N LEU A 184 -3.21 7.81 6.64
CA LEU A 184 -2.44 7.51 7.86
C LEU A 184 -2.89 8.37 9.05
N ARG A 185 -3.20 9.65 8.82
CA ARG A 185 -3.78 10.52 9.87
C ARG A 185 -5.16 10.03 10.28
N PHE A 186 -5.98 9.66 9.31
CA PHE A 186 -7.32 9.12 9.52
C PHE A 186 -7.27 7.80 10.31
N ARG A 187 -6.42 6.85 9.92
CA ARG A 187 -6.19 5.60 10.68
C ARG A 187 -5.77 5.86 12.13
N LYS A 188 -4.94 6.89 12.35
CA LYS A 188 -4.52 7.29 13.71
C LYS A 188 -5.65 7.96 14.50
N GLN A 189 -6.52 8.73 13.84
CA GLN A 189 -7.68 9.36 14.46
C GLN A 189 -8.69 8.30 14.92
N TYR A 190 -8.95 7.28 14.10
CA TYR A 190 -9.86 6.17 14.40
C TYR A 190 -9.09 4.93 14.86
N LYS A 191 -8.15 5.10 15.80
CA LYS A 191 -7.22 4.02 16.21
C LYS A 191 -7.95 2.82 16.83
N GLU A 192 -8.96 3.06 17.66
CA GLU A 192 -9.71 1.97 18.31
C GLU A 192 -10.56 1.17 17.31
N THR A 193 -11.04 1.80 16.24
CA THR A 193 -11.81 1.12 15.18
C THR A 193 -10.92 0.51 14.09
N LEU A 194 -10.02 1.29 13.47
CA LEU A 194 -9.20 0.85 12.33
C LEU A 194 -7.90 0.16 12.75
N GLY A 195 -7.36 0.52 13.92
CA GLY A 195 -6.12 -0.03 14.45
C GLY A 195 -6.32 -1.35 15.18
N PHE A 196 -7.24 -1.36 16.16
CA PHE A 196 -7.47 -2.49 17.06
C PHE A 196 -8.82 -3.16 16.92
N GLY A 197 -9.78 -2.47 16.31
CA GLY A 197 -11.15 -2.94 16.24
C GLY A 197 -11.33 -4.27 15.52
N ASP A 198 -12.43 -4.93 15.82
CA ASP A 198 -12.79 -6.19 15.19
C ASP A 198 -13.02 -6.02 13.69
N PHE A 199 -12.87 -7.11 12.96
CA PHE A 199 -13.06 -7.17 11.52
C PHE A 199 -14.20 -8.14 11.22
N ASP A 200 -15.15 -7.69 10.41
CA ASP A 200 -16.25 -8.52 9.95
C ASP A 200 -16.43 -8.34 8.44
N ALA A 201 -16.39 -9.44 7.69
CA ALA A 201 -16.43 -9.39 6.23
C ALA A 201 -17.88 -9.27 5.74
N VAL A 202 -18.11 -8.42 4.74
CA VAL A 202 -19.42 -8.34 4.10
C VAL A 202 -19.41 -9.28 2.90
N ASP A 203 -20.32 -10.25 2.87
CA ASP A 203 -20.53 -11.09 1.70
C ASP A 203 -21.27 -10.30 0.62
N THR A 204 -20.54 -9.92 -0.43
CA THR A 204 -21.07 -9.22 -1.59
C THR A 204 -21.47 -10.17 -2.72
N GLY A 205 -21.35 -11.48 -2.51
CA GLY A 205 -21.55 -12.53 -3.52
C GLY A 205 -20.34 -12.72 -4.44
N SER A 206 -20.13 -13.96 -4.89
CA SER A 206 -18.95 -14.38 -5.67
C SER A 206 -18.78 -13.70 -7.03
N SER A 207 -19.84 -13.10 -7.59
CA SER A 207 -19.82 -12.39 -8.86
C SER A 207 -19.64 -10.87 -8.72
N SER A 208 -19.74 -10.34 -7.50
CA SER A 208 -19.57 -8.91 -7.26
C SER A 208 -18.10 -8.53 -7.21
N PRO A 209 -17.69 -7.46 -7.90
CA PRO A 209 -16.32 -6.96 -7.83
C PRO A 209 -16.07 -6.11 -6.58
N VAL A 210 -17.01 -6.07 -5.62
CA VAL A 210 -16.94 -5.21 -4.45
C VAL A 210 -16.25 -5.94 -3.31
N PHE A 211 -15.30 -5.28 -2.68
CA PHE A 211 -14.70 -5.74 -1.43
C PHE A 211 -15.20 -4.85 -0.29
N ALA A 212 -15.90 -5.45 0.68
CA ALA A 212 -16.49 -4.72 1.78
C ALA A 212 -16.28 -5.42 3.12
N TYR A 213 -16.11 -4.63 4.18
CA TYR A 213 -15.99 -5.13 5.54
C TYR A 213 -16.31 -4.07 6.58
N PHE A 214 -16.88 -4.49 7.70
CA PHE A 214 -17.06 -3.67 8.88
C PHE A 214 -15.84 -3.72 9.79
N ARG A 215 -15.65 -2.62 10.53
CA ARG A 215 -14.74 -2.47 11.63
C ARG A 215 -15.50 -1.92 12.83
N LYS A 216 -15.57 -2.70 13.90
CA LYS A 216 -16.19 -2.30 15.19
C LYS A 216 -15.10 -1.87 16.17
N PRO A 217 -15.29 -0.81 16.98
CA PRO A 217 -14.25 -0.33 17.88
C PRO A 217 -13.90 -1.36 18.97
N ALA A 218 -12.62 -1.53 19.28
CA ALA A 218 -12.17 -2.38 20.39
C ALA A 218 -12.54 -1.80 21.76
N GLU A 219 -12.62 -0.47 21.85
CA GLU A 219 -13.08 0.28 23.01
C GLU A 219 -13.99 1.40 22.48
N GLY A 220 -15.24 1.46 22.95
CA GLY A 220 -16.21 2.45 22.49
C GLY A 220 -17.64 1.89 22.44
N PRO A 221 -18.59 2.67 21.91
CA PRO A 221 -19.96 2.23 21.71
C PRO A 221 -20.02 1.10 20.67
N GLU A 222 -20.70 0.00 21.00
CA GLU A 222 -20.89 -1.13 20.07
C GLU A 222 -21.80 -0.77 18.88
N ASN A 223 -22.56 0.31 19.03
CA ASN A 223 -23.53 0.81 18.08
C ASN A 223 -22.96 1.86 17.11
N GLU A 224 -21.63 1.96 16.99
CA GLU A 224 -20.94 2.77 15.99
C GLU A 224 -19.72 2.04 15.41
N GLY A 225 -19.29 2.45 14.23
CA GLY A 225 -18.12 1.85 13.60
C GLY A 225 -17.88 2.34 12.19
N ILE A 226 -17.11 1.56 11.44
CA ILE A 226 -16.70 1.90 10.07
C ILE A 226 -17.01 0.76 9.12
N LEU A 227 -17.70 1.06 8.03
CA LEU A 227 -17.83 0.21 6.85
C LEU A 227 -16.82 0.68 5.79
N VAL A 228 -15.97 -0.21 5.33
CA VAL A 228 -15.11 0.02 4.17
C VAL A 228 -15.72 -0.70 2.97
N VAL A 229 -15.88 0.01 1.85
CA VAL A 229 -16.44 -0.54 0.61
C VAL A 229 -15.56 -0.11 -0.56
N VAL A 230 -15.08 -1.05 -1.36
CA VAL A 230 -14.15 -0.78 -2.47
C VAL A 230 -14.60 -1.51 -3.72
N ASN A 231 -14.78 -0.77 -4.81
CA ASN A 231 -14.97 -1.35 -6.14
C ASN A 231 -13.61 -1.82 -6.69
N MET A 232 -13.41 -3.15 -6.71
CA MET A 232 -12.21 -3.82 -7.24
C MET A 232 -12.40 -4.26 -8.69
N GLY A 233 -13.48 -3.82 -9.35
CA GLY A 233 -13.84 -4.16 -10.72
C GLY A 233 -12.89 -3.57 -11.75
N ASP A 234 -13.02 -4.03 -12.98
CA ASP A 234 -12.09 -3.75 -14.08
C ASP A 234 -12.37 -2.44 -14.84
N GLY A 235 -13.20 -1.56 -14.29
CA GLY A 235 -13.34 -0.18 -14.77
C GLY A 235 -14.76 0.37 -14.86
N GLU A 236 -15.75 -0.44 -14.52
CA GLU A 236 -17.17 -0.06 -14.54
C GLU A 236 -17.65 0.43 -13.16
N ASP A 237 -18.70 1.25 -13.19
CA ASP A 237 -19.44 1.66 -12.00
C ASP A 237 -20.32 0.49 -11.52
N VAL A 238 -20.45 0.32 -10.21
CA VAL A 238 -21.18 -0.80 -9.60
C VAL A 238 -22.12 -0.29 -8.54
N GLU A 239 -23.37 -0.73 -8.60
CA GLU A 239 -24.36 -0.45 -7.56
C GLU A 239 -24.23 -1.47 -6.42
N VAL A 240 -24.20 -0.97 -5.19
CA VAL A 240 -24.13 -1.79 -3.97
C VAL A 240 -25.28 -1.41 -3.08
N GLU A 241 -26.00 -2.39 -2.58
CA GLU A 241 -26.98 -2.18 -1.53
C GLU A 241 -26.24 -2.10 -0.20
N LEU A 242 -26.33 -0.95 0.48
CA LEU A 242 -25.84 -0.84 1.85
C LEU A 242 -26.78 -1.69 2.70
N SER A 243 -26.25 -2.73 3.32
CA SER A 243 -27.07 -3.61 4.16
C SER A 243 -27.71 -2.82 5.29
N ASP A 244 -28.93 -3.22 5.65
CA ASP A 244 -29.54 -2.97 6.95
C ASP A 244 -28.75 -3.78 7.99
N GLY A 245 -27.52 -3.34 8.26
CA GLY A 245 -26.71 -3.84 9.36
C GLY A 245 -26.31 -5.30 9.32
N LEU A 246 -25.89 -5.75 10.50
CA LEU A 246 -25.88 -7.15 10.88
C LEU A 246 -27.20 -7.40 11.62
N ASP A 247 -27.77 -8.60 11.49
CA ASP A 247 -28.94 -9.04 12.28
C ASP A 247 -30.23 -8.20 12.18
N GLY A 248 -30.45 -7.46 11.08
CA GLY A 248 -31.69 -6.71 10.82
C GLY A 248 -31.73 -5.30 11.41
N GLU A 249 -30.59 -4.81 11.89
CA GLU A 249 -30.41 -3.47 12.43
C GLU A 249 -30.47 -2.36 11.36
N VAL A 250 -31.05 -1.20 11.70
CA VAL A 250 -31.07 -0.04 10.79
C VAL A 250 -29.90 0.89 11.09
N TRP A 251 -28.98 1.04 10.14
CA TRP A 251 -27.78 1.87 10.29
C TRP A 251 -27.85 3.15 9.46
N ARG A 252 -27.37 4.24 10.04
CA ARG A 252 -27.12 5.49 9.31
C ARG A 252 -25.66 5.57 8.90
N TYR A 253 -25.41 5.62 7.59
CA TYR A 253 -24.06 5.77 7.06
C TYR A 253 -23.72 7.23 6.74
N VAL A 254 -22.47 7.63 6.99
CA VAL A 254 -21.91 8.93 6.61
C VAL A 254 -20.54 8.74 5.99
N VAL A 255 -20.29 9.38 4.84
CA VAL A 255 -18.99 9.32 4.17
C VAL A 255 -17.94 10.03 5.03
N LEU A 256 -16.95 9.26 5.52
CA LEU A 256 -15.80 9.80 6.23
C LEU A 256 -14.65 10.09 5.27
N ARG A 257 -14.33 9.17 4.36
CA ARG A 257 -13.25 9.32 3.36
C ARG A 257 -13.62 8.60 2.06
N GLY A 258 -12.99 9.03 0.96
CA GLY A 258 -13.13 8.39 -0.34
C GLY A 258 -11.86 8.57 -1.18
N THR A 259 -11.69 7.72 -2.19
CA THR A 259 -10.61 7.85 -3.18
C THR A 259 -10.91 8.90 -4.25
N HIS A 260 -12.19 9.19 -4.51
CA HIS A 260 -12.62 10.25 -5.42
C HIS A 260 -12.97 11.52 -4.65
N ALA A 261 -12.61 12.68 -5.20
CA ALA A 261 -12.96 13.96 -4.62
C ALA A 261 -14.48 14.22 -4.66
N GLY A 262 -14.97 14.97 -3.66
CA GLY A 262 -16.34 15.51 -3.65
C GLY A 262 -17.41 14.64 -2.98
N ARG A 263 -17.15 13.35 -2.69
CA ARG A 263 -18.14 12.51 -2.02
C ARG A 263 -18.25 12.84 -0.52
N ARG A 264 -19.44 13.26 -0.08
CA ARG A 264 -19.72 13.71 1.30
C ARG A 264 -21.18 13.45 1.67
N GLY A 265 -21.47 13.47 2.97
CA GLY A 265 -22.83 13.42 3.49
C GLY A 265 -23.28 12.02 3.89
N ALA A 266 -24.57 11.91 4.23
CA ALA A 266 -25.20 10.66 4.60
C ALA A 266 -25.48 9.79 3.37
N CYS A 267 -25.47 8.47 3.55
CA CYS A 267 -25.82 7.48 2.52
C CYS A 267 -26.81 6.47 3.09
N ALA A 268 -27.74 6.00 2.25
CA ALA A 268 -28.73 4.99 2.61
C ALA A 268 -29.16 4.22 1.36
N GLY A 269 -29.58 2.96 1.54
CA GLY A 269 -30.05 2.10 0.45
C GLY A 269 -28.96 1.84 -0.59
N LYS A 270 -29.28 2.10 -1.86
CA LYS A 270 -28.39 1.85 -3.00
C LYS A 270 -27.31 2.91 -3.14
N LEU A 271 -26.06 2.46 -3.15
CA LEU A 271 -24.86 3.26 -3.31
C LEU A 271 -24.17 2.90 -4.63
N LEU A 272 -24.15 3.84 -5.58
CA LEU A 272 -23.34 3.72 -6.79
C LEU A 272 -21.87 3.99 -6.45
N LEU A 273 -21.02 2.98 -6.58
CA LEU A 273 -19.56 3.07 -6.48
C LEU A 273 -18.98 3.24 -7.88
N ARG A 274 -18.26 4.33 -8.08
CA ARG A 274 -17.56 4.57 -9.34
C ARG A 274 -16.43 3.57 -9.54
N ARG A 275 -15.91 3.50 -10.76
CA ARG A 275 -14.69 2.73 -11.07
C ARG A 275 -13.56 3.04 -10.08
N TYR A 276 -12.99 1.98 -9.50
CA TYR A 276 -11.91 2.04 -8.49
C TYR A 276 -12.22 2.91 -7.26
N GLU A 277 -13.50 3.21 -7.00
CA GLU A 277 -13.89 4.00 -5.84
C GLU A 277 -13.83 3.15 -4.57
N GLY A 278 -13.09 3.66 -3.58
CA GLY A 278 -13.12 3.15 -2.22
C GLY A 278 -13.72 4.22 -1.32
N LEU A 279 -14.68 3.82 -0.49
CA LEU A 279 -15.31 4.66 0.52
C LEU A 279 -15.09 4.09 1.90
N VAL A 280 -14.86 4.98 2.85
CA VAL A 280 -14.90 4.71 4.27
C VAL A 280 -16.12 5.42 4.82
N LEU A 281 -17.11 4.64 5.25
CA LEU A 281 -18.37 5.11 5.79
C LEU A 281 -18.36 4.90 7.31
N GLY A 282 -18.64 5.94 8.07
CA GLY A 282 -18.99 5.80 9.49
C GLY A 282 -20.43 5.34 9.57
N PHE A 283 -20.74 4.43 10.48
CA PHE A 283 -22.09 3.98 10.74
C PHE A 283 -22.48 4.23 12.19
N GLN A 284 -23.78 4.42 12.43
CA GLN A 284 -24.37 4.47 13.78
C GLN A 284 -25.74 3.79 13.76
N LEU A 285 -26.02 2.96 14.76
CA LEU A 285 -27.30 2.27 14.92
C LEU A 285 -28.40 3.29 15.20
N VAL A 286 -29.51 3.20 14.46
CA VAL A 286 -30.66 4.10 14.59
C VAL A 286 -31.75 3.49 15.47
N CYS A 287 -32.03 2.18 15.33
CA CYS A 287 -32.98 1.42 16.14
C CYS A 287 -32.55 -0.06 16.24
N ALA A 288 -32.83 -0.70 17.39
CA ALA A 288 -32.75 -2.14 17.63
C ALA A 288 -34.15 -2.76 17.66
#